data_AF-A0A1A7Z0W2-F1
#
_entry.id   AF-A0A1A7Z0W2-F1
#
_cell.length_a   1.000
_cell.length_b   1.000
_cell.length_c   1.000
_cell.angle_alpha   90.00
_cell.angle_beta   90.00
_cell.angle_gamma   90.00
#
_symmetry.space_group_name_H-M   'P 1'
#
loop_
_entity.id
_entity.type
_entity.pdbx_description
1 polymer ?
#
loop_
_entity_poly.entity_id
_entity_poly.type
_entity_poly.pdbx_seq_one_letter_code
_entity_poly.pdbx_strand_id
1 'polypeptide(L)'
;VVSAGSSRSRCLRFEIDGAQVGWVPPHVASLLKRHPQVFSPPLGGAVGLCPRLDSYESRSEAVDAVLQSLRHEDSITCLKGWRDEKYSVMPRCSDPPLMWME
;
A
#
# COMPACT_ATOMS: atom_id res chain seq x y z
N VAL A 1 -12.61 4.87 -23.30
CA VAL A 1 -12.32 3.54 -22.74
C VAL A 1 -13.01 3.46 -21.38
N VAL A 2 -14.05 2.63 -21.25
CA VAL A 2 -14.71 2.42 -19.95
C VAL A 2 -13.74 1.67 -19.05
N SER A 3 -13.22 2.34 -18.03
CA SER A 3 -12.46 1.67 -16.96
C SER A 3 -13.39 0.68 -16.30
N ALA A 4 -13.13 -0.63 -16.45
CA ALA A 4 -13.77 -1.64 -15.64
C ALA A 4 -13.48 -1.30 -14.18
N GLY A 5 -14.52 -0.93 -13.42
CA GLY A 5 -14.36 -0.55 -12.02
C GLY A 5 -13.62 -1.61 -11.21
N SER A 6 -13.00 -1.22 -10.11
CA SER A 6 -12.30 -2.13 -9.21
C SER A 6 -13.32 -3.05 -8.53
N SER A 7 -13.56 -4.24 -9.09
CA SER A 7 -14.35 -5.27 -8.40
C SER A 7 -13.55 -5.74 -7.19
N ARG A 8 -14.10 -5.59 -5.98
CA ARG A 8 -13.45 -6.03 -4.72
C ARG A 8 -13.01 -7.48 -4.77
N SER A 9 -13.71 -8.34 -5.51
CA SER A 9 -13.36 -9.75 -5.77
C SER A 9 -12.02 -9.96 -6.46
N ARG A 10 -11.49 -8.94 -7.15
CA ARG A 10 -10.19 -8.98 -7.83
C ARG A 10 -9.10 -8.27 -7.04
N CYS A 11 -9.45 -7.49 -6.02
CA CYS A 11 -8.45 -6.79 -5.20
C CYS A 11 -7.79 -7.76 -4.22
N LEU A 12 -6.51 -7.53 -3.97
CA LEU A 12 -5.75 -8.20 -2.92
C LEU A 12 -5.92 -7.43 -1.61
N ARG A 13 -5.87 -8.13 -0.49
CA ARG A 13 -5.83 -7.48 0.83
C ARG A 13 -4.47 -6.79 1.00
N PHE A 14 -4.45 -5.60 1.61
CA PHE A 14 -3.21 -5.01 2.11
C PHE A 14 -3.09 -5.32 3.60
N GLU A 15 -2.01 -5.97 4.00
CA GLU A 15 -1.81 -6.44 5.37
C GLU A 15 -0.51 -5.90 5.97
N ILE A 16 -0.58 -5.50 7.24
CA ILE A 16 0.57 -5.09 8.06
C ILE A 16 0.47 -5.89 9.36
N ASP A 17 1.52 -6.63 9.72
CA ASP A 17 1.53 -7.52 10.89
C ASP A 17 0.33 -8.48 10.98
N GLY A 18 -0.14 -8.99 9.83
CA GLY A 18 -1.30 -9.87 9.74
C GLY A 18 -2.65 -9.17 9.90
N ALA A 19 -2.68 -7.87 10.12
CA ALA A 19 -3.91 -7.07 10.15
C ALA A 19 -4.20 -6.49 8.77
N GLN A 20 -5.41 -6.71 8.26
CA GLN A 20 -5.84 -6.08 7.02
C GLN A 20 -6.16 -4.60 7.25
N VAL A 21 -5.47 -3.73 6.50
CA VAL A 21 -5.64 -2.27 6.56
C VAL A 21 -6.17 -1.66 5.27
N GLY A 22 -6.28 -2.45 4.19
CA GLY A 22 -6.74 -1.93 2.91
C GLY A 22 -6.95 -2.97 1.82
N TRP A 23 -7.10 -2.47 0.59
CA TRP A 23 -7.25 -3.25 -0.63
C TRP A 23 -6.33 -2.71 -1.72
N VAL A 24 -5.64 -3.60 -2.42
CA VAL A 24 -4.73 -3.28 -3.52
C VAL A 24 -5.32 -3.84 -4.82
N PRO A 25 -5.64 -3.00 -5.82
CA PRO A 25 -6.00 -3.47 -7.14
C PRO A 25 -4.87 -4.27 -7.80
N PRO A 26 -5.14 -5.28 -8.64
CA PRO A 26 -4.10 -6.10 -9.26
C PRO A 26 -3.02 -5.33 -10.02
N HIS A 27 -3.40 -4.25 -10.71
CA HIS A 27 -2.44 -3.43 -11.46
C HIS A 27 -1.46 -2.71 -10.50
N VAL A 28 -1.94 -2.24 -9.36
CA VAL A 28 -1.10 -1.64 -8.31
C VAL A 28 -0.21 -2.72 -7.68
N ALA A 29 -0.74 -3.90 -7.37
CA ALA A 29 0.04 -4.99 -6.79
C ALA A 29 1.21 -5.42 -7.69
N SER A 30 1.04 -5.42 -9.01
CA SER A 30 2.12 -5.66 -9.96
C SER A 30 3.23 -4.61 -9.88
N LEU A 31 2.90 -3.34 -9.62
CA LEU A 31 3.87 -2.27 -9.40
C LEU A 31 4.59 -2.46 -8.05
N LEU A 32 3.84 -2.71 -6.97
CA LEU A 32 4.43 -2.91 -5.64
C LEU A 32 5.40 -4.10 -5.59
N LYS A 33 5.14 -5.15 -6.37
CA LYS A 33 6.02 -6.31 -6.51
C LYS A 33 7.42 -5.94 -7.03
N ARG A 34 7.59 -4.81 -7.72
CA ARG A 34 8.91 -4.30 -8.17
C ARG A 34 9.79 -3.81 -7.00
N HIS A 35 9.23 -3.67 -5.80
CA HIS A 35 9.92 -3.18 -4.60
C HIS A 35 9.96 -4.25 -3.49
N PRO A 36 10.66 -5.39 -3.71
CA PRO A 36 10.70 -6.53 -2.78
C PRO A 36 11.43 -6.25 -1.45
N GLN A 37 12.07 -5.08 -1.32
CA GLN A 37 12.63 -4.59 -0.06
C GLN A 37 11.57 -3.98 0.88
N VAL A 38 10.40 -3.61 0.33
CA VAL A 38 9.28 -3.00 1.08
C VAL A 38 8.07 -3.93 1.11
N PHE A 39 7.71 -4.54 -0.01
CA PHE A 39 6.51 -5.38 -0.14
C PHE A 39 6.87 -6.85 -0.31
N SER A 40 6.18 -7.70 0.44
CA SER A 40 6.23 -9.15 0.27
C SER A 40 5.44 -9.57 -0.98
N PRO A 41 5.90 -10.61 -1.72
CA PRO A 41 5.16 -11.11 -2.88
C PRO A 41 3.75 -11.56 -2.46
N PRO A 42 2.72 -11.37 -3.32
CA PRO A 42 1.37 -11.73 -2.96
C PRO A 42 1.23 -13.21 -2.56
N LEU A 43 0.70 -13.48 -1.37
CA LEU A 43 0.47 -14.82 -0.83
C LEU A 43 -0.96 -14.89 -0.27
N GLY A 44 -1.72 -15.94 -0.60
CA GLY A 44 -3.08 -16.11 -0.06
C GLY A 44 -4.04 -14.95 -0.35
N GLY A 45 -3.86 -14.25 -1.48
CA GLY A 45 -4.67 -13.09 -1.84
C GLY A 45 -4.36 -11.81 -1.07
N ALA A 46 -3.19 -11.71 -0.43
CA ALA A 46 -2.75 -10.53 0.31
C ALA A 46 -1.37 -10.05 -0.17
N VAL A 47 -1.18 -8.73 -0.16
CA VAL A 47 0.13 -8.07 -0.25
C VAL A 47 0.48 -7.59 1.16
N GLY A 48 1.64 -8.00 1.66
CA GLY A 48 2.14 -7.59 2.97
C GLY A 48 3.37 -6.69 2.86
N LEU A 49 3.77 -6.07 3.97
CA LEU A 49 5.09 -5.46 4.09
C LEU A 49 6.19 -6.50 4.35
N CYS A 50 7.44 -6.11 4.13
CA CYS A 50 8.60 -6.93 4.48
C CYS A 50 8.74 -7.05 6.00
N PRO A 51 9.01 -8.25 6.55
CA PRO A 51 9.15 -8.44 8.00
C PRO A 51 10.28 -7.63 8.67
N ARG A 52 11.24 -7.12 7.88
CA ARG A 52 12.31 -6.25 8.38
C ARG A 52 11.84 -4.83 8.71
N LEU A 53 10.64 -4.44 8.27
CA LEU A 53 10.01 -3.17 8.61
C LEU A 53 9.20 -3.35 9.90
N ASP A 54 9.90 -3.37 11.02
CA ASP A 54 9.37 -3.77 12.34
C ASP A 54 8.92 -2.59 13.22
N SER A 55 9.08 -1.36 12.73
CA SER A 55 8.66 -0.15 13.43
C SER A 55 7.72 0.70 12.59
N TYR A 56 6.86 1.46 13.29
CA TYR A 56 5.95 2.44 12.70
C TYR A 56 6.66 3.37 11.71
N GLU A 57 7.79 3.95 12.11
CA GLU A 57 8.55 4.89 11.26
C GLU A 57 9.13 4.18 10.03
N SER A 58 9.80 3.03 10.23
CA SER A 58 10.41 2.28 9.11
C SER A 58 9.41 1.87 8.04
N ARG A 59 8.18 1.49 8.44
CA ARG A 59 7.10 1.15 7.50
C ARG A 59 6.65 2.37 6.73
N SER A 60 6.44 3.47 7.44
CA SER A 60 5.90 4.68 6.86
C SER A 60 6.87 5.28 5.85
N GLU A 61 8.13 5.45 6.22
CA GLU A 61 9.18 5.97 5.33
C GLU A 61 9.41 5.07 4.12
N ALA A 62 9.47 3.74 4.32
CA ALA A 62 9.72 2.81 3.22
C ALA A 62 8.55 2.78 2.22
N VAL A 63 7.31 2.82 2.70
CA VAL A 63 6.14 2.86 1.82
C VAL A 63 6.04 4.22 1.12
N ASP A 64 6.23 5.33 1.84
CA ASP A 64 6.24 6.67 1.25
C ASP A 64 7.26 6.77 0.11
N ALA A 65 8.51 6.32 0.33
CA ALA A 65 9.55 6.35 -0.71
C ALA A 65 9.14 5.60 -1.99
N VAL A 66 8.45 4.45 -1.87
CA VAL A 66 7.94 3.72 -3.03
C VAL A 66 6.80 4.49 -3.71
N LEU A 67 5.86 5.04 -2.95
CA LEU A 67 4.71 5.77 -3.51
C LEU A 67 5.14 7.08 -4.17
N GLN A 68 6.11 7.81 -3.62
CA GLN A 68 6.70 8.97 -4.28
C GLN A 68 7.38 8.58 -5.59
N SER A 69 8.15 7.47 -5.62
CA SER A 69 8.72 6.95 -6.88
C SER A 69 7.64 6.64 -7.92
N LEU A 70 6.54 5.99 -7.52
CA LEU A 70 5.43 5.67 -8.42
C LEU A 70 4.64 6.91 -8.86
N ARG A 71 4.59 7.95 -8.02
CA ARG A 71 4.03 9.27 -8.34
C ARG A 71 4.86 9.94 -9.43
N HIS A 72 6.19 9.91 -9.32
CA HIS A 72 7.10 10.45 -10.33
C HIS A 72 7.07 9.67 -11.66
N GLU A 73 6.87 8.35 -11.61
CA GLU A 73 6.71 7.50 -12.80
C GLU A 73 5.34 7.66 -13.48
N ASP A 74 4.42 8.47 -12.94
CA ASP A 74 3.03 8.60 -13.40
C ASP A 74 2.27 7.26 -13.48
N SER A 75 2.76 6.24 -12.76
CA SER A 75 2.28 4.86 -12.84
C SER A 75 0.91 4.66 -12.19
N ILE A 76 0.55 5.55 -11.26
CA ILE A 76 -0.73 5.54 -10.56
C ILE A 76 -1.29 6.96 -10.58
N THR A 77 -2.32 7.19 -11.39
CA THR A 77 -2.89 8.53 -11.61
C THR A 77 -3.42 9.17 -10.32
N CYS A 78 -3.91 8.39 -9.35
CA CYS A 78 -4.43 8.95 -8.10
C CYS A 78 -3.35 9.54 -7.18
N LEU A 79 -2.08 9.13 -7.31
CA LEU A 79 -0.99 9.70 -6.52
C LEU A 79 -0.68 11.15 -6.90
N LYS A 80 -1.07 11.60 -8.11
CA LYS A 80 -0.92 13.00 -8.52
C LYS A 80 -1.66 13.99 -7.61
N GLY A 81 -2.80 13.55 -7.07
CA GLY A 81 -3.68 14.38 -6.24
C GLY A 81 -3.33 14.43 -4.76
N TRP A 82 -2.25 13.75 -4.34
CA TRP A 82 -1.77 13.79 -2.96
C TRP A 82 -1.32 15.21 -2.57
N ARG A 83 -1.66 15.62 -1.35
CA ARG A 83 -1.43 16.93 -0.74
C ARG A 83 -0.31 16.91 0.31
N ASP A 84 0.40 15.78 0.43
CA ASP A 84 1.49 15.57 1.39
C ASP A 84 0.98 15.70 2.85
N GLU A 85 -0.26 15.27 3.08
CA GLU A 85 -0.91 15.20 4.39
C GLU A 85 -0.77 13.79 4.97
N LYS A 86 -0.05 13.65 6.09
CA LYS A 86 0.15 12.33 6.73
C LYS A 86 -1.16 11.77 7.30
N TYR A 87 -1.64 10.67 6.75
CA TYR A 87 -2.79 9.92 7.24
C TYR A 87 -2.39 8.65 7.99
N SER A 88 -3.01 8.42 9.15
CA SER A 88 -2.82 7.20 9.93
C SER A 88 -3.48 5.99 9.28
N VAL A 89 -2.72 4.90 9.13
CA VAL A 89 -3.18 3.61 8.59
C VAL A 89 -3.48 2.66 9.75
N MET A 90 -4.75 2.30 9.91
CA MET A 90 -5.27 1.48 11.01
C MET A 90 -6.27 0.43 10.49
N PRO A 91 -6.31 -0.79 11.06
CA PRO A 91 -7.32 -1.79 10.70
C PRO A 91 -8.75 -1.33 11.02
N ARG A 92 -8.93 -0.64 12.15
CA ARG A 92 -10.17 -0.02 12.59
C ARG A 92 -9.89 1.38 13.11
N CYS A 93 -10.88 2.26 13.08
CA CYS A 93 -10.76 3.66 13.51
C CYS A 93 -10.27 3.83 14.97
N SER A 94 -10.50 2.83 15.83
CA SER A 94 -10.11 2.83 17.24
C SER A 94 -8.81 2.08 17.55
N ASP A 95 -8.22 1.41 16.56
CA ASP A 95 -6.99 0.63 16.77
C ASP A 95 -5.76 1.56 16.69
N PRO A 96 -4.62 1.20 17.32
CA PRO A 96 -3.38 1.95 17.14
C PRO A 96 -2.92 1.98 15.67
N PRO A 97 -2.35 3.09 15.18
CA PRO A 97 -1.85 3.19 13.81
C PRO A 97 -0.61 2.32 13.61
N LEU A 98 -0.60 1.61 12.48
CA LEU A 98 0.48 0.69 12.10
C LEU A 98 1.56 1.36 11.24
N MET A 99 1.19 2.46 10.56
CA MET A 99 2.06 3.37 9.81
C MET A 99 1.28 4.65 9.46
N TRP A 100 1.96 5.64 8.90
CA TRP A 100 1.34 6.74 8.15
C TRP A 100 1.59 6.58 6.64
N MET A 101 0.74 7.24 5.84
CA MET A 101 0.91 7.39 4.40
C MET A 101 0.73 8.84 4.00
N GLU A 102 1.31 9.18 2.84
CA GLU A 102 1.27 10.49 2.18
C GLU A 102 2.23 11.55 2.75
#